data_AF-A0A7G9SP00-F1
#
_entry.id   AF-A0A7G9SP00-F1
#
_cell.length_a   1.000
_cell.length_b   1.000
_cell.length_c   1.000
_cell.angle_alpha   90.00
_cell.angle_beta   90.00
_cell.angle_gamma   90.00
#
_symmetry.space_group_name_H-M   'P 1'
#
loop_
_entity.id
_entity.type
_entity.pdbx_description
1 polymer ?
#
loop_
_entity_poly.entity_id
_entity_poly.type
_entity_poly.pdbx_seq_one_letter_code
_entity_poly.pdbx_strand_id
1 'polypeptide(L)'
;MERNEILTYLKAMLHERFGIDPATMSGSTTQEQLGIDSLLMVDMMLDLETGLGFSFESMDLPRNPDLDAIVDLVERNMRSKPAG
;
A
#
# COMPACT_ATOMS: atom_id res chain seq x y z
N MET A 1 -6.86 4.87 11.54
CA MET A 1 -6.29 5.65 10.44
C MET A 1 -7.38 5.82 9.40
N GLU A 2 -7.61 7.05 8.96
CA GLU A 2 -8.52 7.38 7.88
C GLU A 2 -7.87 7.11 6.52
N ARG A 3 -8.67 6.93 5.46
CA ARG A 3 -8.19 6.64 4.09
C ARG A 3 -7.06 7.57 3.64
N ASN A 4 -7.23 8.87 3.83
CA ASN A 4 -6.25 9.88 3.40
C ASN A 4 -4.92 9.75 4.16
N GLU A 5 -4.95 9.29 5.41
CA GLU A 5 -3.74 9.04 6.20
C GLU A 5 -3.01 7.80 5.67
N ILE A 6 -3.73 6.74 5.31
CA ILE A 6 -3.15 5.53 4.69
C ILE A 6 -2.51 5.88 3.35
N LEU A 7 -3.20 6.63 2.50
CA LEU A 7 -2.64 7.07 1.22
C LEU A 7 -1.40 7.94 1.40
N THR A 8 -1.41 8.84 2.38
CA THR A 8 -0.24 9.69 2.69
C THR A 8 0.94 8.86 3.17
N TYR A 9 0.70 7.88 4.04
CA TYR A 9 1.71 6.94 4.52
C TYR A 9 2.30 6.12 3.36
N LEU A 10 1.43 5.56 2.50
CA LEU A 10 1.85 4.78 1.34
C LEU A 10 2.73 5.61 0.39
N LYS A 11 2.35 6.87 0.12
CA LYS A 11 3.17 7.77 -0.71
C LYS A 11 4.52 8.07 -0.07
N ALA A 12 4.58 8.26 1.25
CA ALA A 12 5.84 8.48 1.96
C ALA A 12 6.76 7.26 1.86
N MET A 13 6.23 6.05 2.08
CA MET A 13 6.97 4.81 1.90
C MET A 13 7.52 4.66 0.47
N LEU A 14 6.68 4.91 -0.54
CA LEU A 14 7.08 4.83 -1.95
C LEU A 14 8.20 5.83 -2.28
N HIS A 15 8.15 7.02 -1.67
CA HIS A 15 9.21 8.00 -1.78
C HIS A 15 10.52 7.53 -1.14
N GLU A 16 10.46 7.06 0.10
CA GLU A 16 11.65 6.61 0.85
C GLU A 16 12.33 5.42 0.17
N ARG A 17 11.54 4.49 -0.36
CA ARG A 17 12.04 3.23 -0.89
C ARG A 17 12.43 3.29 -2.36
N PHE A 18 11.68 4.04 -3.17
CA PHE A 18 11.85 4.07 -4.63
C PHE A 18 12.23 5.46 -5.17
N GLY A 19 12.30 6.49 -4.32
CA GLY A 19 12.62 7.85 -4.72
C GLY A 19 11.51 8.54 -5.53
N ILE A 20 10.30 7.99 -5.53
CA ILE A 20 9.17 8.54 -6.29
C ILE A 20 8.64 9.78 -5.58
N ASP A 21 8.43 10.88 -6.32
CA ASP A 21 7.89 12.12 -5.74
C ASP A 21 6.41 11.93 -5.34
N PRO A 22 6.05 12.09 -4.04
CA PRO A 22 4.66 12.04 -3.56
C PRO A 22 3.68 12.93 -4.30
N ALA A 23 4.14 14.06 -4.83
CA ALA A 23 3.29 15.00 -5.57
C ALA A 23 2.84 14.47 -6.94
N THR A 24 3.54 13.47 -7.49
CA THR A 24 3.20 12.84 -8.77
C THR A 24 2.24 11.66 -8.64
N MET A 25 1.99 11.22 -7.40
CA MET A 25 1.15 10.07 -7.10
C MET A 25 -0.27 10.51 -6.70
N SER A 26 -1.26 9.72 -7.11
CA SER A 26 -2.68 9.86 -6.77
C SER A 26 -3.26 8.50 -6.39
N GLY A 27 -4.47 8.46 -5.83
CA GLY A 27 -5.14 7.19 -5.55
C GLY A 27 -5.28 6.29 -6.77
N SER A 28 -5.54 6.87 -7.95
CA SER A 28 -5.64 6.15 -9.23
C SER A 28 -4.30 5.84 -9.90
N THR A 29 -3.16 6.17 -9.27
CA THR A 29 -1.84 5.85 -9.83
C THR A 29 -1.57 4.36 -9.70
N THR A 30 -1.29 3.69 -10.80
CA THR A 30 -1.11 2.22 -10.83
C THR A 30 0.32 1.80 -10.55
N GLN A 31 0.48 0.56 -10.10
CA GLN A 31 1.77 -0.10 -9.94
C GLN A 31 2.65 0.01 -11.20
N GLU A 32 2.09 -0.28 -12.38
CA GLU A 32 2.84 -0.19 -13.64
C GLU A 32 3.31 1.23 -13.95
N GLN A 33 2.50 2.26 -13.64
CA GLN A 33 2.90 3.66 -13.81
C GLN A 33 4.06 4.06 -12.90
N LEU A 34 4.17 3.41 -11.73
CA LEU A 34 5.27 3.60 -10.80
C LEU A 34 6.51 2.77 -11.17
N GLY A 35 6.43 1.90 -12.18
CA GLY A 35 7.51 1.00 -12.56
C GLY A 35 7.83 -0.08 -11.53
N ILE A 36 6.88 -0.38 -10.65
CA ILE A 36 7.03 -1.36 -9.57
C ILE A 36 6.61 -2.73 -10.11
N ASP A 37 7.47 -3.74 -10.01
CA ASP A 37 7.11 -5.11 -10.40
C ASP A 37 6.42 -5.88 -9.26
N SER A 38 5.94 -7.08 -9.55
CA SER A 38 5.20 -7.90 -8.58
C SER A 38 6.04 -8.31 -7.37
N LEU A 39 7.36 -8.43 -7.50
CA LEU A 39 8.23 -8.81 -6.38
C LEU A 39 8.41 -7.63 -5.43
N LEU A 40 8.68 -6.44 -5.99
CA LEU A 40 8.76 -5.20 -5.23
C LEU A 40 7.43 -4.88 -4.54
N MET A 41 6.31 -5.24 -5.16
CA MET A 41 5.01 -5.14 -4.52
C MET A 41 4.92 -6.01 -3.26
N VAL A 42 5.29 -7.29 -3.32
CA VAL A 42 5.23 -8.17 -2.14
C VAL A 42 6.02 -7.58 -0.99
N ASP A 43 7.25 -7.13 -1.24
CA ASP A 43 8.06 -6.51 -0.20
C ASP A 43 7.42 -5.24 0.35
N MET A 44 6.79 -4.41 -0.50
CA MET A 44 6.11 -3.18 -0.06
C MET A 44 4.93 -3.50 0.86
N MET A 45 4.20 -4.60 0.58
CA MET A 45 3.14 -5.06 1.46
C MET A 45 3.68 -5.50 2.82
N LEU A 46 4.81 -6.22 2.86
CA LEU A 46 5.46 -6.60 4.13
C LEU A 46 5.93 -5.38 4.95
N ASP A 47 6.42 -4.34 4.28
CA ASP A 47 6.76 -3.07 4.93
C ASP A 47 5.50 -2.35 5.49
N LEU A 48 4.36 -2.44 4.80
CA LEU A 48 3.08 -1.91 5.28
C LEU A 48 2.62 -2.63 6.55
N GLU A 49 2.69 -3.97 6.58
CA GLU A 49 2.38 -4.78 7.77
C GLU A 49 3.23 -4.34 8.97
N THR A 50 4.54 -4.29 8.75
CA THR A 50 5.52 -3.95 9.79
C THR A 50 5.34 -2.52 10.28
N GLY A 51 5.19 -1.57 9.36
CA GLY A 51 5.11 -0.15 9.68
C GLY A 51 3.79 0.29 10.31
N LEU A 52 2.69 -0.39 9.97
CA LEU A 52 1.36 -0.10 10.52
C LEU A 52 0.94 -1.06 11.65
N GLY A 53 1.75 -2.09 11.94
CA GLY A 53 1.57 -3.00 13.06
C GLY A 53 0.36 -3.93 12.90
N PHE A 54 0.10 -4.40 11.68
CA PHE A 54 -0.95 -5.39 11.38
C PHE A 54 -0.42 -6.47 10.43
N SER A 55 -1.23 -7.50 10.15
CA SER A 55 -0.92 -8.51 9.14
C SER A 55 -2.08 -8.64 8.16
N PHE A 56 -1.77 -8.81 6.88
CA PHE A 56 -2.75 -9.10 5.84
C PHE A 56 -3.22 -10.55 5.99
N GLU A 57 -4.53 -10.76 6.09
CA GLU A 57 -5.11 -12.12 6.02
C GLU A 57 -4.99 -12.69 4.60
N SER A 58 -5.17 -11.82 3.60
CA SER A 58 -4.91 -12.12 2.19
C SER A 58 -4.47 -10.85 1.45
N MET A 59 -3.55 -11.01 0.49
CA MET A 59 -3.09 -9.95 -0.42
C MET A 59 -3.76 -10.09 -1.79
N ASP A 60 -5.10 -10.17 -1.79
CA ASP A 60 -5.87 -10.26 -3.02
C ASP A 60 -5.96 -8.88 -3.69
N LEU A 61 -4.96 -8.57 -4.51
CA LEU A 61 -4.92 -7.38 -5.36
C LEU A 61 -5.12 -7.75 -6.83
N PRO A 62 -5.71 -6.85 -7.65
CA PRO A 62 -5.70 -7.03 -9.10
C PRO A 62 -4.26 -7.03 -9.64
N ARG A 63 -4.06 -7.52 -10.87
CA ARG A 63 -2.73 -7.66 -11.50
C ARG A 63 -1.94 -6.35 -11.58
N ASN A 64 -2.62 -5.22 -11.71
CA ASN A 64 -2.04 -3.88 -11.78
C ASN A 64 -2.85 -2.97 -10.84
N PRO A 65 -2.65 -3.08 -9.52
CA PRO A 65 -3.40 -2.31 -8.53
C PRO A 65 -3.01 -0.84 -8.62
N ASP A 66 -3.97 0.02 -8.30
CA ASP A 66 -3.71 1.41 -7.98
C ASP A 66 -3.52 1.60 -6.47
N LEU A 67 -3.04 2.78 -6.09
CA LEU A 67 -2.81 3.11 -4.68
C LEU A 67 -4.11 3.06 -3.87
N ASP A 68 -5.25 3.38 -4.47
CA ASP A 68 -6.57 3.27 -3.83
C ASP A 68 -6.94 1.82 -3.51
N ALA A 69 -6.65 0.87 -4.39
CA ALA A 69 -6.86 -0.56 -4.14
C ALA A 69 -5.97 -1.09 -2.99
N ILE A 70 -4.74 -0.59 -2.89
CA ILE A 70 -3.84 -0.92 -1.77
C ILE A 70 -4.38 -0.30 -0.46
N VAL A 71 -4.84 0.94 -0.51
CA VAL A 71 -5.45 1.63 0.63
C VAL A 71 -6.70 0.89 1.11
N ASP A 72 -7.57 0.44 0.21
CA ASP A 72 -8.77 -0.36 0.51
C ASP A 72 -8.38 -1.65 1.24
N LEU A 73 -7.32 -2.32 0.78
CA LEU A 73 -6.84 -3.54 1.38
C LEU A 73 -6.30 -3.30 2.80
N VAL A 74 -5.50 -2.26 3.00
CA VAL A 74 -4.99 -1.88 4.32
C VAL A 74 -6.14 -1.54 5.26
N GLU A 75 -7.08 -0.70 4.81
CA GLU A 75 -8.23 -0.29 5.61
C GLU A 75 -9.07 -1.49 6.05
N ARG A 76 -9.32 -2.44 5.14
CA ARG A 76 -10.04 -3.68 5.44
C ARG A 76 -9.33 -4.48 6.54
N ASN A 77 -8.03 -4.68 6.41
CA ASN A 77 -7.27 -5.50 7.36
C ASN A 77 -7.06 -4.80 8.71
N MET A 78 -6.92 -3.48 8.76
CA MET A 78 -6.85 -2.74 10.03
C MET A 78 -8.19 -2.75 10.79
N ARG A 79 -9.32 -2.88 10.10
CA ARG A 79 -10.66 -3.01 10.70
C ARG A 79 -10.92 -4.43 11.22
N SER A 80 -10.36 -5.44 10.55
CA SER A 80 -10.33 -6.81 11.03
C SER A 80 -9.32 -6.90 12.18
N LYS A 81 -9.81 -6.82 13.43
CA LYS A 81 -8.99 -7.05 14.64
C LYS A 81 -8.09 -8.29 14.44
N PRO A 82 -6.81 -8.28 14.89
CA PRO A 82 -6.00 -9.49 14.85
C PRO A 82 -6.73 -10.59 15.62
N ALA A 83 -6.86 -11.77 15.00
CA ALA A 83 -7.15 -12.99 15.75
C ALA A 83 -6.06 -13.11 16.83
N GLY A 84 -6.46 -12.94 18.09
CA GLY A 84 -5.56 -12.98 19.24
C GLY A 84 -4.88 -14.33 19.44
#